data_AF-A0A972DY90-F1
#
_entry.id   AF-A0A972DY90-F1
#
_cell.length_a   1.000
_cell.length_b   1.000
_cell.length_c   1.000
_cell.angle_alpha   90.00
_cell.angle_beta   90.00
_cell.angle_gamma   90.00
#
_symmetry.space_group_name_H-M   'P 1'
#
loop_
_entity.id
_entity.type
_entity.pdbx_description
1 polymer ?
#
loop_
_entity_poly.entity_id
_entity_poly.type
_entity_poly.pdbx_seq_one_letter_code
_entity_poly.pdbx_strand_id
1 'polypeptide(L)'
;MDVRHLAQLRSIETALELFSNESGGFPPSDANDPTGAPYCGAMKLAEAVMGRDLIGFHSRSGFRADGLDPNGAARLYPGNPDTDNLTARKGPYLQAENANAFRLVDVYGKGNTGPFDEGLLILCDTYPQKRPSGKKTGMPILYYRADREGTAHDVNDPDNPANIYDYRDNHVLVGLGVPGEPNALHPLSDPRRFYLNTMGDKSPGQSRPCRPDSFILLSAGYDGLYGTTDDVCNFTWKYRE
;
A
#
# COMPACT_ATOMS: atom_id res chain seq x y z
N MET A 1 -2.48 19.90 9.24
CA MET A 1 -1.69 18.86 8.55
C MET A 1 -0.49 18.54 9.41
N ASP A 2 -0.35 17.29 9.85
CA ASP A 2 0.77 16.85 10.69
C ASP A 2 2.06 16.76 9.86
N VAL A 3 3.06 17.55 10.24
CA VAL A 3 4.37 17.64 9.56
C VAL A 3 5.12 16.31 9.59
N ARG A 4 4.99 15.53 10.67
CA ARG A 4 5.67 14.23 10.81
C ARG A 4 5.13 13.23 9.80
N HIS A 5 3.82 13.20 9.66
CA HIS A 5 3.17 12.26 8.76
C HIS A 5 3.43 12.60 7.29
N LEU A 6 3.42 13.88 6.92
CA LEU A 6 3.82 14.30 5.58
C LEU A 6 5.29 13.95 5.30
N ALA A 7 6.19 14.09 6.28
CA ALA A 7 7.59 13.68 6.13
C ALA A 7 7.71 12.17 5.87
N GLN A 8 6.91 11.33 6.53
CA GLN A 8 6.86 9.89 6.27
C GLN A 8 6.45 9.60 4.83
N LEU A 9 5.35 10.18 4.34
CA LEU A 9 4.90 9.97 2.96
C LEU A 9 5.96 10.45 1.96
N ARG A 10 6.65 11.56 2.23
CA ARG A 10 7.76 12.03 1.39
C ARG A 10 8.94 11.07 1.37
N SER A 11 9.28 10.45 2.51
CA SER A 11 10.32 9.41 2.54
C SER A 11 9.93 8.18 1.73
N ILE A 12 8.67 7.75 1.80
CA ILE A 12 8.15 6.63 1.00
C ILE A 12 8.12 7.00 -0.49
N GLU A 13 7.72 8.23 -0.85
CA GLU A 13 7.78 8.73 -2.23
C GLU A 13 9.22 8.63 -2.78
N THR A 14 10.21 9.16 -2.04
CA THR A 14 11.62 9.06 -2.44
C THR A 14 12.09 7.61 -2.59
N ALA A 15 11.69 6.72 -1.68
CA ALA A 15 12.04 5.30 -1.76
C ALA A 15 11.44 4.63 -3.00
N LEU A 16 10.19 4.94 -3.37
CA LEU A 16 9.55 4.44 -4.58
C LEU A 16 10.19 4.99 -5.86
N GLU A 17 10.62 6.25 -5.87
CA GLU A 17 11.38 6.82 -6.99
C GLU A 17 12.73 6.12 -7.17
N LEU A 18 13.47 5.86 -6.08
CA LEU A 18 14.71 5.09 -6.12
C LEU A 18 14.48 3.65 -6.63
N PHE A 19 13.47 2.98 -6.09
CA PHE A 19 13.06 1.64 -6.55
C PHE A 19 12.73 1.65 -8.05
N SER A 20 11.94 2.62 -8.52
CA SER A 20 11.50 2.73 -9.91
C SER A 20 12.67 2.95 -10.86
N ASN A 21 13.64 3.79 -10.47
CA ASN A 21 14.84 4.04 -11.25
C ASN A 21 15.71 2.78 -11.42
N GLU A 22 15.77 1.91 -10.41
CA GLU A 22 16.54 0.66 -10.47
C GLU A 22 15.77 -0.50 -11.13
N SER A 23 14.45 -0.55 -10.95
CA SER A 23 13.60 -1.67 -11.38
C SER A 23 12.88 -1.45 -12.70
N GLY A 24 12.96 -0.23 -13.27
CA GLY A 24 12.31 0.14 -14.54
C GLY A 24 10.83 0.54 -14.40
N GLY A 25 10.33 0.72 -13.17
CA GLY A 25 8.96 1.17 -12.90
C GLY A 25 8.55 1.01 -11.44
N PHE A 26 7.44 1.64 -11.07
CA PHE A 26 6.83 1.48 -9.75
C PHE A 26 6.32 0.05 -9.53
N PRO A 27 6.36 -0.47 -8.28
CA PRO A 27 5.93 -1.82 -7.97
C PRO A 27 4.44 -2.00 -8.29
N PRO A 28 4.00 -3.21 -8.69
CA PRO A 28 2.58 -3.48 -8.92
C PRO A 28 1.76 -3.21 -7.65
N SER A 29 0.47 -2.89 -7.83
CA SER A 29 -0.46 -2.65 -6.72
C SER A 29 -1.67 -3.59 -6.70
N ASP A 30 -1.77 -4.51 -7.67
CA ASP A 30 -2.94 -5.37 -7.88
C ASP A 30 -3.38 -6.08 -6.58
N ALA A 31 -4.67 -6.36 -6.43
CA ALA A 31 -5.21 -7.00 -5.21
C ALA A 31 -4.55 -8.36 -4.89
N ASN A 32 -4.18 -9.09 -5.94
CA ASN A 32 -3.59 -10.42 -5.87
C ASN A 32 -2.18 -10.44 -6.46
N ASP A 33 -1.41 -11.44 -6.09
CA ASP A 33 -0.16 -11.77 -6.77
C ASP A 33 -0.40 -12.45 -8.14
N PRO A 34 0.66 -12.69 -8.94
CA PRO A 34 0.52 -13.33 -10.25
C PRO A 34 -0.06 -14.76 -10.24
N THR A 35 -0.21 -15.39 -9.08
CA THR A 35 -0.85 -16.72 -8.93
C THR A 35 -2.29 -16.64 -8.45
N GLY A 36 -2.81 -15.42 -8.21
CA GLY A 36 -4.14 -15.19 -7.67
C GLY A 36 -4.21 -15.21 -6.14
N ALA A 37 -3.07 -15.30 -5.43
CA ALA A 37 -3.06 -15.26 -3.98
C ALA A 37 -3.19 -13.80 -3.48
N PRO A 38 -3.92 -13.53 -2.37
CA PRO A 38 -4.07 -12.17 -1.82
C PRO A 38 -2.72 -11.54 -1.47
N TYR A 39 -2.35 -10.45 -2.15
CA TYR A 39 -1.11 -9.71 -1.92
C TYR A 39 -1.24 -8.29 -2.45
N CYS A 40 -2.02 -7.49 -1.72
CA CYS A 40 -2.48 -6.17 -2.12
C CYS A 40 -1.36 -5.12 -2.21
N GLY A 41 -1.69 -3.95 -2.77
CA GLY A 41 -0.74 -2.86 -2.98
C GLY A 41 0.04 -2.44 -1.73
N ALA A 42 -0.60 -2.38 -0.55
CA ALA A 42 0.08 -2.05 0.71
C ALA A 42 1.22 -3.02 1.09
N MET A 43 1.08 -4.31 0.76
CA MET A 43 2.08 -5.34 1.04
C MET A 43 3.21 -5.30 0.01
N LYS A 44 2.83 -5.12 -1.26
CA LYS A 44 3.79 -4.94 -2.37
C LYS A 44 4.64 -3.69 -2.18
N LEU A 45 4.07 -2.61 -1.65
CA LEU A 45 4.80 -1.42 -1.24
C LEU A 45 5.90 -1.76 -0.23
N ALA A 46 5.54 -2.44 0.87
CA ALA A 46 6.49 -2.79 1.92
C ALA A 46 7.63 -3.67 1.39
N GLU A 47 7.31 -4.67 0.56
CA GLU A 47 8.31 -5.50 -0.10
C GLU A 47 9.23 -4.69 -1.02
N ALA A 48 8.68 -3.80 -1.84
CA ALA A 48 9.46 -3.01 -2.79
C ALA A 48 10.48 -2.11 -2.09
N VAL A 49 10.07 -1.42 -1.03
CA VAL A 49 10.94 -0.42 -0.39
C VAL A 49 11.88 -0.99 0.67
N MET A 50 11.58 -2.19 1.22
CA MET A 50 12.37 -2.76 2.32
C MET A 50 12.66 -4.26 2.23
N GLY A 51 12.00 -5.00 1.34
CA GLY A 51 11.99 -6.46 1.37
C GLY A 51 11.10 -7.03 2.47
N ARG A 52 10.91 -8.36 2.47
CA ARG A 52 10.01 -9.06 3.40
C ARG A 52 10.57 -9.31 4.79
N ASP A 53 11.88 -9.21 4.91
CA ASP A 53 12.66 -9.39 6.13
C ASP A 53 13.42 -8.11 6.49
N LEU A 54 13.07 -6.98 5.86
CA LEU A 54 13.58 -5.63 6.14
C LEU A 54 15.05 -5.38 5.75
N ILE A 55 15.71 -6.32 5.09
CA ILE A 55 17.13 -6.22 4.70
C ILE A 55 17.31 -6.00 3.19
N GLY A 56 16.28 -5.48 2.52
CA GLY A 56 16.33 -5.12 1.10
C GLY A 56 15.46 -5.99 0.20
N PHE A 57 15.04 -5.40 -0.92
CA PHE A 57 14.22 -6.01 -1.96
C PHE A 57 15.04 -6.99 -2.81
N HIS A 58 14.56 -8.21 -2.99
CA HIS A 58 15.25 -9.19 -3.82
C HIS A 58 14.96 -8.93 -5.31
N SER A 59 15.99 -8.73 -6.13
CA SER A 59 15.87 -8.37 -7.56
C SER A 59 15.04 -9.34 -8.43
N ARG A 60 15.02 -10.63 -8.06
CA ARG A 60 14.16 -11.65 -8.67
C ARG A 60 12.71 -11.67 -8.16
N SER A 61 12.26 -10.70 -7.36
CA SER A 61 10.89 -10.74 -6.85
C SER A 61 9.85 -10.58 -7.96
N GLY A 62 8.88 -11.48 -7.96
CA GLY A 62 7.65 -11.37 -8.75
C GLY A 62 6.47 -10.87 -7.92
N PHE A 63 6.72 -10.32 -6.72
CA PHE A 63 5.69 -9.90 -5.77
C PHE A 63 4.66 -11.01 -5.47
N ARG A 64 5.14 -12.23 -5.21
CA ARG A 64 4.32 -13.42 -4.90
C ARG A 64 4.09 -13.57 -3.40
N ALA A 65 2.87 -13.74 -2.92
CA ALA A 65 2.54 -13.84 -1.49
C ALA A 65 3.39 -14.88 -0.73
N ASP A 66 3.80 -15.97 -1.38
CA ASP A 66 4.63 -17.04 -0.83
C ASP A 66 6.14 -16.72 -0.70
N GLY A 67 6.60 -15.61 -1.27
CA GLY A 67 7.99 -15.18 -1.24
C GLY A 67 8.91 -16.00 -2.14
N LEU A 68 8.35 -16.71 -3.12
CA LEU A 68 9.09 -17.38 -4.17
C LEU A 68 9.41 -16.43 -5.32
N ASP A 69 10.36 -16.83 -6.16
CA ASP A 69 10.60 -16.18 -7.44
C ASP A 69 9.42 -16.40 -8.41
N PRO A 70 9.32 -15.64 -9.52
CA PRO A 70 8.21 -15.74 -10.46
C PRO A 70 7.92 -17.17 -10.94
N ASN A 71 8.96 -18.00 -11.05
CA ASN A 71 8.87 -19.39 -11.50
C ASN A 71 8.48 -20.38 -10.38
N GLY A 72 8.40 -19.94 -9.12
CA GLY A 72 8.13 -20.81 -7.97
C GLY A 72 9.27 -21.76 -7.62
N ALA A 73 10.47 -21.53 -8.14
CA ALA A 73 11.62 -22.43 -8.03
C ALA A 73 12.51 -22.12 -6.82
N ALA A 74 12.56 -20.87 -6.37
CA ALA A 74 13.45 -20.45 -5.30
C ALA A 74 12.76 -19.55 -4.28
N ARG A 75 13.03 -19.78 -2.99
CA ARG A 75 12.60 -18.87 -1.91
C ARG A 75 13.53 -17.67 -1.84
N LEU A 76 12.97 -16.47 -1.97
CA LEU A 76 13.74 -15.23 -2.06
C LEU A 76 14.14 -14.67 -0.69
N TYR A 77 13.34 -14.94 0.34
CA TYR A 77 13.54 -14.46 1.71
C TYR A 77 13.62 -15.63 2.69
N PRO A 78 14.68 -16.46 2.65
CA PRO A 78 14.88 -17.53 3.61
C PRO A 78 15.27 -16.95 4.99
N GLY A 79 15.01 -17.70 6.06
CA GLY A 79 15.38 -17.28 7.42
C GLY A 79 16.89 -17.13 7.65
N ASN A 80 17.71 -17.85 6.86
CA ASN A 80 19.16 -17.73 6.83
C ASN A 80 19.62 -17.51 5.37
N PRO A 81 19.65 -16.26 4.89
CA PRO A 81 20.10 -15.96 3.53
C PRO A 81 21.61 -16.16 3.40
N ASP A 82 22.03 -16.77 2.29
CA ASP A 82 23.44 -16.88 1.93
C ASP A 82 23.95 -15.58 1.27
N THR A 83 25.26 -15.52 1.00
CA THR A 83 25.91 -14.35 0.40
C THR A 83 25.33 -14.00 -0.97
N ASP A 84 24.96 -14.99 -1.77
CA ASP A 84 24.42 -14.78 -3.12
C ASP A 84 23.02 -14.16 -3.04
N ASN A 85 22.19 -14.66 -2.12
CA ASN A 85 20.88 -14.10 -1.83
C ASN A 85 21.00 -12.65 -1.33
N LEU A 86 21.92 -12.36 -0.40
CA LEU A 86 22.15 -11.01 0.11
C LEU A 86 22.65 -10.06 -0.99
N THR A 87 23.54 -10.52 -1.85
CA THR A 87 24.09 -9.73 -2.97
C THR A 87 23.03 -9.43 -4.04
N ALA A 88 22.05 -10.32 -4.21
CA ALA A 88 20.93 -10.13 -5.13
C ALA A 88 19.89 -9.11 -4.64
N ARG A 89 19.98 -8.66 -3.38
CA ARG A 89 19.07 -7.67 -2.80
C ARG A 89 19.52 -6.25 -3.11
N LYS A 90 18.54 -5.36 -3.17
CA LYS A 90 18.69 -3.92 -3.40
C LYS A 90 18.03 -3.15 -2.25
N GLY A 91 18.53 -1.95 -1.99
CA GLY A 91 18.09 -1.18 -0.82
C GLY A 91 18.56 -1.79 0.50
N PRO A 92 17.81 -1.65 1.61
CA PRO A 92 16.46 -1.07 1.69
C PRO A 92 16.42 0.40 1.25
N TYR A 93 15.41 0.76 0.46
CA TYR A 93 15.22 2.11 -0.07
C TYR A 93 14.59 3.05 0.96
N LEU A 94 13.85 2.48 1.92
CA LEU A 94 13.32 3.18 3.09
C LEU A 94 14.04 2.68 4.34
N GLN A 95 14.59 3.61 5.12
CA GLN A 95 15.25 3.28 6.39
C GLN A 95 14.23 2.80 7.43
N ALA A 96 14.58 1.77 8.20
CA ALA A 96 13.67 1.10 9.12
C ALA A 96 13.06 2.06 10.16
N GLU A 97 13.81 3.05 10.61
CA GLU A 97 13.38 4.07 11.58
C GLU A 97 12.24 4.94 11.04
N ASN A 98 12.15 5.11 9.73
CA ASN A 98 11.11 5.90 9.06
C ASN A 98 9.98 5.03 8.48
N ALA A 99 10.14 3.71 8.51
CA ALA A 99 9.26 2.81 7.79
C ALA A 99 7.96 2.50 8.52
N ASN A 100 7.96 2.55 9.86
CA ASN A 100 6.82 2.08 10.68
C ASN A 100 6.25 0.76 10.16
N ALA A 101 7.14 -0.19 9.86
CA ALA A 101 6.73 -1.47 9.32
C ALA A 101 6.29 -2.41 10.43
N PHE A 102 5.14 -3.02 10.23
CA PHE A 102 4.52 -3.96 11.14
C PHE A 102 4.05 -5.18 10.36
N ARG A 103 3.89 -6.29 11.07
CA ARG A 103 3.19 -7.44 10.51
C ARG A 103 1.70 -7.17 10.54
N LEU A 104 0.94 -7.74 9.61
CA LEU A 104 -0.50 -7.56 9.56
C LEU A 104 -1.19 -8.00 10.87
N VAL A 105 -0.70 -9.07 11.48
CA VAL A 105 -1.15 -9.54 12.81
C VAL A 105 -0.90 -8.55 13.94
N ASP A 106 0.10 -7.67 13.82
CA ASP A 106 0.37 -6.63 14.81
C ASP A 106 -0.70 -5.52 14.77
N VAL A 107 -1.35 -5.34 13.62
CA VAL A 107 -2.42 -4.35 13.43
C VAL A 107 -3.78 -4.95 13.77
N TYR A 108 -4.15 -6.05 13.12
CA TYR A 108 -5.51 -6.60 13.22
C TYR A 108 -5.69 -7.64 14.34
N GLY A 109 -4.59 -8.19 14.85
CA GLY A 109 -4.61 -9.31 15.81
C GLY A 109 -4.72 -10.67 15.12
N LYS A 110 -4.37 -11.72 15.88
CA LYS A 110 -4.36 -13.11 15.41
C LYS A 110 -5.76 -13.55 14.97
N GLY A 111 -5.86 -14.17 13.80
CA GLY A 111 -7.10 -14.65 13.20
C GLY A 111 -7.95 -13.58 12.49
N ASN A 112 -7.51 -12.32 12.48
CA ASN A 112 -8.30 -11.20 11.97
C ASN A 112 -7.70 -10.54 10.72
N THR A 113 -6.76 -11.23 10.05
CA THR A 113 -6.10 -10.72 8.84
C THR A 113 -6.82 -11.11 7.55
N GLY A 114 -8.04 -11.62 7.66
CA GLY A 114 -8.85 -12.08 6.53
C GLY A 114 -8.11 -13.13 5.69
N PRO A 115 -8.03 -12.95 4.36
CA PRO A 115 -7.41 -13.94 3.48
C PRO A 115 -5.89 -13.77 3.38
N PHE A 116 -5.30 -12.80 4.07
CA PHE A 116 -3.87 -12.53 4.05
C PHE A 116 -3.12 -13.33 5.11
N ASP A 117 -1.88 -13.73 4.78
CA ASP A 117 -0.95 -14.30 5.76
C ASP A 117 -0.63 -13.26 6.86
N GLU A 118 -0.78 -13.69 8.12
CA GLU A 118 -0.60 -12.89 9.32
C GLU A 118 0.79 -12.24 9.44
N GLY A 119 1.80 -12.88 8.87
CA GLY A 119 3.20 -12.48 8.91
C GLY A 119 3.59 -11.45 7.86
N LEU A 120 2.70 -11.11 6.91
CA LEU A 120 3.01 -10.14 5.86
C LEU A 120 3.29 -8.76 6.44
N LEU A 121 4.33 -8.12 5.89
CA LEU A 121 4.71 -6.77 6.28
C LEU A 121 3.89 -5.73 5.53
N ILE A 122 3.57 -4.66 6.24
CA ILE A 122 2.94 -3.44 5.76
C ILE A 122 3.60 -2.23 6.40
N LEU A 123 3.64 -1.11 5.69
CA LEU A 123 4.00 0.17 6.29
C LEU A 123 2.76 0.74 6.96
N CYS A 124 2.88 1.27 8.17
CA CYS A 124 1.80 1.94 8.87
C CYS A 124 2.05 3.45 8.97
N ASP A 125 0.98 4.23 9.09
CA ASP A 125 1.08 5.66 9.37
C ASP A 125 1.68 5.96 10.76
N THR A 126 1.87 7.25 11.04
CA THR A 126 2.48 7.76 12.27
C THR A 126 1.47 8.08 13.38
N TYR A 127 0.24 7.56 13.32
CA TYR A 127 -0.81 7.80 14.32
C TYR A 127 -1.03 6.54 15.18
N PRO A 128 -0.15 6.27 16.16
CA PRO A 128 -0.18 5.03 16.92
C PRO A 128 -1.44 4.92 17.79
N GLN A 129 -2.24 3.90 17.55
CA GLN A 129 -3.36 3.50 18.39
C GLN A 129 -3.05 2.13 19.01
N LYS A 130 -3.64 1.83 20.17
CA LYS A 130 -3.52 0.50 20.78
C LYS A 130 -4.33 -0.49 19.94
N ARG A 131 -3.68 -1.50 19.38
CA ARG A 131 -4.29 -2.50 18.50
C ARG A 131 -4.70 -3.77 19.26
N PRO A 132 -5.56 -4.62 18.66
CA PRO A 132 -5.94 -5.92 19.23
C PRO A 132 -4.77 -6.84 19.59
N SER A 133 -3.64 -6.73 18.87
CA SER A 133 -2.40 -7.46 19.17
C SER A 133 -1.76 -7.07 20.50
N GLY A 134 -2.17 -5.93 21.08
CA GLY A 134 -1.53 -5.28 22.23
C GLY A 134 -0.40 -4.30 21.84
N LYS A 135 0.05 -4.30 20.58
CA LYS A 135 1.03 -3.33 20.08
C LYS A 135 0.38 -1.97 19.82
N LYS A 136 1.21 -0.92 19.78
CA LYS A 136 0.80 0.40 19.29
C LYS A 136 1.29 0.57 17.85
N THR A 137 0.37 0.71 16.92
CA THR A 137 0.67 0.88 15.48
C THR A 137 -0.26 1.91 14.86
N GLY A 138 0.18 2.53 13.76
CA GLY A 138 -0.71 3.27 12.84
C GLY A 138 -1.67 2.35 12.07
N MET A 139 -2.45 2.91 11.15
CA MET A 139 -3.15 2.14 10.12
C MET A 139 -2.22 1.86 8.93
N PRO A 140 -2.45 0.79 8.15
CA PRO A 140 -1.69 0.53 6.94
C PRO A 140 -1.67 1.74 5.98
N ILE A 141 -0.54 2.00 5.31
CA ILE A 141 -0.50 2.94 4.20
C ILE A 141 -0.93 2.20 2.94
N LEU A 142 -2.01 2.66 2.30
CA LEU A 142 -2.50 2.09 1.05
C LEU A 142 -1.68 2.62 -0.12
N TYR A 143 -1.42 1.76 -1.10
CA TYR A 143 -0.63 2.07 -2.29
C TYR A 143 -1.38 1.66 -3.55
N TYR A 144 -1.50 2.61 -4.48
CA TYR A 144 -2.14 2.40 -5.78
C TYR A 144 -1.18 2.90 -6.86
N ARG A 145 -0.82 2.03 -7.79
CA ARG A 145 -0.02 2.38 -8.97
C ARG A 145 -0.96 2.85 -10.08
N ALA A 146 -0.60 3.93 -10.77
CA ALA A 146 -1.33 4.34 -11.96
C ALA A 146 -1.09 3.36 -13.11
N ASP A 147 -2.16 2.97 -13.80
CA ASP A 147 -2.10 2.39 -15.13
C ASP A 147 -1.86 3.50 -16.16
N ARG A 148 -0.74 3.42 -16.86
CA ARG A 148 -0.33 4.42 -17.86
C ARG A 148 -1.16 4.34 -19.15
N GLU A 149 -1.80 3.20 -19.40
CA GLU A 149 -2.72 3.03 -20.53
C GLU A 149 -4.16 3.42 -20.15
N GLY A 150 -4.42 3.68 -18.87
CA GLY A 150 -5.71 4.14 -18.37
C GLY A 150 -6.08 5.52 -18.93
N THR A 151 -7.36 5.70 -19.24
CA THR A 151 -7.88 6.93 -19.86
C THR A 151 -9.04 7.56 -19.08
N ALA A 152 -9.51 6.91 -18.03
CA ALA A 152 -10.68 7.31 -17.24
C ALA A 152 -10.36 7.46 -15.75
N HIS A 153 -11.31 8.08 -15.04
CA HIS A 153 -11.38 8.15 -13.58
C HIS A 153 -12.84 8.31 -13.19
N ASP A 154 -13.58 7.21 -13.26
CA ASP A 154 -15.04 7.22 -13.22
C ASP A 154 -15.57 6.96 -11.81
N VAL A 155 -16.25 7.96 -11.26
CA VAL A 155 -16.93 7.88 -9.97
C VAL A 155 -18.21 7.06 -10.04
N ASN A 156 -18.89 7.07 -11.19
CA ASN A 156 -20.17 6.40 -11.37
C ASN A 156 -20.02 4.97 -11.88
N ASP A 157 -18.89 4.66 -12.49
CA ASP A 157 -18.46 3.30 -12.81
C ASP A 157 -17.07 3.00 -12.22
N PRO A 158 -16.97 2.74 -10.90
CA PRO A 158 -15.70 2.40 -10.25
C PRO A 158 -15.00 1.16 -10.84
N ASP A 159 -15.75 0.26 -11.49
CA ASP A 159 -15.20 -0.95 -12.11
C ASP A 159 -14.80 -0.75 -13.58
N ASN A 160 -14.92 0.48 -14.12
CA ASN A 160 -14.54 0.81 -15.48
C ASN A 160 -13.07 0.40 -15.74
N PRO A 161 -12.81 -0.51 -16.69
CA PRO A 161 -11.46 -1.02 -16.96
C PRO A 161 -10.52 0.04 -17.56
N ALA A 162 -11.06 1.17 -18.02
CA ALA A 162 -10.26 2.30 -18.48
C ALA A 162 -9.77 3.20 -17.32
N ASN A 163 -10.18 2.94 -16.07
CA ASN A 163 -9.75 3.73 -14.93
C ASN A 163 -8.24 3.65 -14.71
N ILE A 164 -7.60 4.81 -14.51
CA ILE A 164 -6.16 4.93 -14.27
C ILE A 164 -5.75 4.27 -12.93
N TYR A 165 -6.62 4.30 -11.94
CA TYR A 165 -6.40 3.65 -10.65
C TYR A 165 -7.49 2.61 -10.41
N ASP A 166 -7.13 1.51 -9.76
CA ASP A 166 -8.08 0.46 -9.37
C ASP A 166 -8.24 0.46 -7.84
N TYR A 167 -9.43 0.80 -7.34
CA TYR A 167 -9.72 0.75 -5.91
C TYR A 167 -9.54 -0.66 -5.31
N ARG A 168 -9.67 -1.70 -6.14
CA ARG A 168 -9.60 -3.12 -5.73
C ARG A 168 -8.21 -3.48 -5.25
N ASP A 169 -7.18 -2.76 -5.67
CA ASP A 169 -5.78 -2.92 -5.26
C ASP A 169 -5.58 -3.06 -3.76
N ASN A 170 -6.42 -2.41 -2.94
CA ASN A 170 -6.40 -2.54 -1.48
C ASN A 170 -7.78 -2.83 -0.88
N HIS A 171 -8.82 -3.05 -1.69
CA HIS A 171 -10.20 -3.14 -1.19
C HIS A 171 -10.40 -4.28 -0.18
N VAL A 172 -9.72 -5.41 -0.36
CA VAL A 172 -9.77 -6.53 0.61
C VAL A 172 -9.12 -6.15 1.95
N LEU A 173 -8.04 -5.36 1.92
CA LEU A 173 -7.39 -4.85 3.14
C LEU A 173 -8.27 -3.81 3.85
N VAL A 174 -8.87 -2.89 3.09
CA VAL A 174 -9.86 -1.93 3.60
C VAL A 174 -11.07 -2.68 4.17
N GLY A 175 -11.50 -3.77 3.52
CA GLY A 175 -12.61 -4.61 3.97
C GLY A 175 -12.36 -5.40 5.26
N LEU A 176 -11.12 -5.44 5.78
CA LEU A 176 -10.87 -5.96 7.14
C LEU A 176 -11.50 -5.08 8.23
N GLY A 177 -11.89 -3.85 7.90
CA GLY A 177 -12.53 -2.91 8.81
C GLY A 177 -11.55 -2.27 9.78
N VAL A 178 -12.08 -1.69 10.85
CA VAL A 178 -11.29 -0.98 11.86
C VAL A 178 -10.72 -1.97 12.88
N PRO A 179 -9.38 -2.02 13.10
CA PRO A 179 -8.78 -2.98 14.00
C PRO A 179 -9.32 -2.89 15.44
N GLY A 180 -9.99 -3.95 15.89
CA GLY A 180 -10.54 -4.03 17.25
C GLY A 180 -11.95 -3.51 17.41
N GLU A 181 -12.57 -3.04 16.33
CA GLU A 181 -13.96 -2.57 16.32
C GLU A 181 -14.79 -3.44 15.35
N PRO A 182 -15.38 -4.54 15.85
CA PRO A 182 -16.21 -5.40 15.03
C PRO A 182 -17.34 -4.62 14.35
N ASN A 183 -17.51 -4.82 13.04
CA ASN A 183 -18.50 -4.16 12.17
C ASN A 183 -18.23 -2.69 11.84
N ALA A 184 -17.17 -2.07 12.36
CA ALA A 184 -16.78 -0.74 11.92
C ALA A 184 -16.12 -0.83 10.54
N LEU A 185 -16.75 -0.19 9.55
CA LEU A 185 -16.29 -0.15 8.17
C LEU A 185 -15.62 1.19 7.89
N HIS A 186 -14.55 1.15 7.09
CA HIS A 186 -13.95 2.36 6.55
C HIS A 186 -14.89 2.99 5.51
N PRO A 187 -15.12 4.32 5.53
CA PRO A 187 -15.84 5.01 4.45
C PRO A 187 -15.30 4.72 3.04
N LEU A 188 -13.98 4.50 2.90
CA LEU A 188 -13.33 4.09 1.65
C LEU A 188 -13.74 2.68 1.16
N SER A 189 -14.52 1.93 1.94
CA SER A 189 -15.14 0.68 1.48
C SER A 189 -16.18 0.93 0.39
N ASP A 190 -16.73 2.15 0.28
CA ASP A 190 -17.47 2.55 -0.91
C ASP A 190 -16.48 2.94 -2.02
N PRO A 191 -16.43 2.21 -3.15
CA PRO A 191 -15.52 2.51 -4.26
C PRO A 191 -15.71 3.93 -4.81
N ARG A 192 -16.93 4.47 -4.77
CA ARG A 192 -17.21 5.84 -5.23
C ARG A 192 -16.40 6.86 -4.43
N ARG A 193 -16.21 6.61 -3.13
CA ARG A 193 -15.41 7.47 -2.23
C ARG A 193 -13.96 7.56 -2.68
N PHE A 194 -13.38 6.44 -3.11
CA PHE A 194 -12.02 6.40 -3.64
C PHE A 194 -11.88 7.31 -4.87
N TYR A 195 -12.74 7.14 -5.88
CA TYR A 195 -12.67 7.94 -7.11
C TYR A 195 -13.00 9.41 -6.87
N LEU A 196 -13.96 9.73 -5.99
CA LEU A 196 -14.29 11.11 -5.64
C LEU A 196 -13.09 11.84 -5.01
N ASN A 197 -12.43 11.20 -4.05
CA ASN A 197 -11.40 11.85 -3.25
C ASN A 197 -10.01 11.85 -3.92
N THR A 198 -9.79 10.96 -4.90
CA THR A 198 -8.56 10.94 -5.70
C THR A 198 -8.66 11.73 -7.00
N MET A 199 -9.82 12.33 -7.30
CA MET A 199 -10.03 13.17 -8.47
C MET A 199 -9.18 14.46 -8.42
N GLY A 200 -8.54 14.80 -9.54
CA GLY A 200 -7.75 16.03 -9.65
C GLY A 200 -8.60 17.29 -9.81
N ASP A 201 -8.06 18.43 -9.38
CA ASP A 201 -8.71 19.75 -9.51
C ASP A 201 -8.23 20.57 -10.70
N LYS A 202 -7.18 20.12 -11.39
CA LYS A 202 -6.40 20.96 -12.31
C LYS A 202 -7.10 21.24 -13.64
N SER A 203 -8.24 20.61 -13.95
CA SER A 203 -8.98 20.83 -15.20
C SER A 203 -10.48 20.54 -15.00
N PRO A 204 -11.31 21.55 -14.73
CA PRO A 204 -12.75 21.39 -14.68
C PRO A 204 -13.25 20.93 -16.06
N GLY A 205 -13.70 19.68 -16.18
CA GLY A 205 -14.22 19.10 -17.43
C GLY A 205 -13.54 17.81 -17.88
N GLN A 206 -12.35 17.47 -17.36
CA GLN A 206 -11.70 16.19 -17.61
C GLN A 206 -11.63 15.39 -16.30
N SER A 207 -12.34 14.26 -16.21
CA SER A 207 -12.26 13.37 -15.05
C SER A 207 -10.92 12.67 -15.06
N ARG A 208 -9.90 13.31 -14.48
CA ARG A 208 -8.53 12.80 -14.38
C ARG A 208 -8.11 12.80 -12.91
N PRO A 209 -7.43 11.75 -12.42
CA PRO A 209 -7.05 11.69 -11.02
C PRO A 209 -5.91 12.65 -10.69
N CYS A 210 -5.67 12.84 -9.41
CA CYS A 210 -4.39 13.29 -8.90
C CYS A 210 -3.30 12.29 -9.31
N ARG A 211 -2.14 12.80 -9.74
CA ARG A 211 -0.94 11.99 -10.06
C ARG A 211 -1.22 10.88 -11.12
N PRO A 212 -1.80 11.19 -12.28
CA PRO A 212 -2.25 10.16 -13.23
C PRO A 212 -1.12 9.29 -13.84
N ASP A 213 0.15 9.68 -13.68
CA ASP A 213 1.28 9.03 -14.34
C ASP A 213 2.25 8.36 -13.33
N SER A 214 1.90 8.32 -12.03
CA SER A 214 2.75 7.76 -10.96
C SER A 214 2.00 6.85 -9.98
N PHE A 215 1.71 7.32 -8.77
CA PHE A 215 1.10 6.53 -7.69
C PHE A 215 0.44 7.40 -6.62
N ILE A 216 -0.49 6.79 -5.89
CA ILE A 216 -1.13 7.33 -4.71
C ILE A 216 -0.66 6.56 -3.47
N LEU A 217 -0.28 7.32 -2.44
CA LEU A 217 -0.16 6.83 -1.07
C LEU A 217 -1.30 7.44 -0.26
N LEU A 218 -2.02 6.62 0.49
CA LEU A 218 -3.15 7.04 1.31
C LEU A 218 -3.01 6.48 2.73
N SER A 219 -3.07 7.38 3.70
CA SER A 219 -3.05 7.11 5.13
C SER A 219 -4.40 7.47 5.73
N ALA A 220 -4.86 6.67 6.70
CA ALA A 220 -6.16 6.83 7.37
C ALA A 220 -6.22 8.02 8.34
N GLY A 221 -5.13 8.78 8.49
CA GLY A 221 -5.12 9.92 9.40
C GLY A 221 -5.18 9.53 10.88
N TYR A 222 -5.59 10.49 11.70
CA TYR A 222 -5.63 10.39 13.16
C TYR A 222 -6.82 9.56 13.66
N ASP A 223 -7.96 9.65 12.98
CA ASP A 223 -9.18 8.90 13.33
C ASP A 223 -9.03 7.40 13.03
N GLY A 224 -8.12 7.03 12.13
CA GLY A 224 -7.84 5.64 11.76
C GLY A 224 -8.89 5.07 10.79
N LEU A 225 -9.66 5.93 10.12
CA LEU A 225 -10.67 5.58 9.13
C LEU A 225 -10.25 6.05 7.74
N TYR A 226 -10.17 5.14 6.78
CA TYR A 226 -9.96 5.56 5.40
C TYR A 226 -11.22 6.20 4.81
N GLY A 227 -11.07 7.27 4.05
CA GLY A 227 -12.11 7.97 3.32
C GLY A 227 -12.76 9.12 4.09
N THR A 228 -12.09 9.65 5.12
CA THR A 228 -12.53 10.75 5.98
C THR A 228 -11.75 12.04 5.68
N THR A 229 -12.02 13.10 6.46
CA THR A 229 -11.45 14.43 6.24
C THR A 229 -9.98 14.56 6.64
N ASP A 230 -9.49 13.70 7.53
CA ASP A 230 -8.13 13.74 8.06
C ASP A 230 -7.19 12.72 7.41
N ASP A 231 -7.69 11.95 6.43
CA ASP A 231 -6.86 11.20 5.49
C ASP A 231 -5.74 12.08 4.95
N VAL A 232 -4.55 11.49 4.85
CA VAL A 232 -3.38 12.18 4.31
C VAL A 232 -2.86 11.40 3.12
N CYS A 233 -2.66 12.13 2.03
CA CYS A 233 -2.12 11.59 0.80
C CYS A 233 -0.79 12.25 0.43
N ASN A 234 -0.09 11.63 -0.52
CA ASN A 234 1.06 12.24 -1.18
C ASN A 234 0.67 13.44 -2.08
N PHE A 235 -0.63 13.72 -2.27
CA PHE A 235 -1.17 14.93 -2.89
C PHE A 235 -2.08 15.67 -1.90
N THR A 236 -2.53 16.87 -2.27
CA THR A 236 -3.49 17.62 -1.47
C THR A 236 -4.84 16.90 -1.45
N TRP A 237 -5.14 16.21 -0.35
CA TRP A 237 -6.44 15.60 -0.12
C TRP A 237 -7.50 16.68 -0.01
N LYS A 238 -8.57 16.56 -0.79
CA LYS A 238 -9.77 17.37 -0.66
C LYS A 238 -10.93 16.44 -0.43
N TYR A 239 -11.35 16.35 0.81
CA TYR A 239 -12.58 15.66 1.15
C TYR A 239 -13.75 16.30 0.39
N ARG A 240 -14.51 15.47 -0.32
CA ARG A 240 -15.71 15.85 -1.05
C ARG A 240 -16.86 15.02 -0.49
N GLU A 241 -17.94 15.71 -0.11
CA GLU A 241 -19.18 15.08 0.37
C GLU A 241 -19.90 14.33 -0.74
#